data_AF-S7ZDY0-F1
#
_entry.id   AF-S7ZDY0-F1
#
_cell.length_a   1.000
_cell.length_b   1.000
_cell.length_c   1.000
_cell.angle_alpha   90.00
_cell.angle_beta   90.00
_cell.angle_gamma   90.00
#
_symmetry.space_group_name_H-M   'P 1'
#
loop_
_entity.id
_entity.type
_entity.pdbx_description
1 polymer ?
#
loop_
_entity_poly.entity_id
_entity_poly.type
_entity_poly.pdbx_seq_one_letter_code
_entity_poly.pdbx_strand_id
1 'polypeptide(L)'
;MALTSPVSPKCGTCNPLSGQNSCDVTTSCINTGKAFHCACRAGYKASVRNNDVQSQFRLNMPNYEFLVFVPEKTVCNTLCDNPYAAPADLCREVRKYDSCVV
;
A
#
# COMPACT_ATOMS: atom_id res chain seq x y z
N MET A 1 -13.74 -7.74 -26.42
CA MET A 1 -12.94 -8.50 -25.43
C MET A 1 -11.72 -7.64 -25.13
N ALA A 2 -11.76 -6.85 -24.06
CA ALA A 2 -10.64 -5.98 -23.71
C ALA A 2 -9.58 -6.83 -23.01
N LEU A 3 -8.37 -6.84 -23.58
CA LEU A 3 -7.18 -7.39 -22.94
C LEU A 3 -6.88 -6.47 -21.74
N THR A 4 -7.38 -6.81 -20.55
CA THR A 4 -6.98 -6.11 -19.33
C THR A 4 -5.56 -6.55 -19.02
N SER A 5 -4.58 -5.81 -19.54
CA SER A 5 -3.16 -5.94 -19.21
C SER A 5 -3.01 -6.10 -17.69
N PRO A 6 -2.07 -6.92 -17.19
CA PRO A 6 -1.83 -7.02 -15.75
C PRO A 6 -1.42 -5.63 -15.25
N VAL A 7 -2.37 -4.94 -14.62
CA VAL A 7 -2.16 -3.59 -14.10
C VAL A 7 -1.16 -3.71 -12.97
N SER A 8 0.08 -3.34 -13.26
CA SER A 8 1.16 -3.38 -12.28
C SER A 8 0.93 -2.25 -11.27
N PRO A 9 1.01 -2.51 -9.95
CA PRO A 9 0.81 -1.47 -8.96
C PRO A 9 1.89 -0.40 -9.06
N LYS A 10 1.47 0.86 -8.93
CA LYS A 10 2.37 2.01 -8.87
C LYS A 10 2.84 2.19 -7.43
N CYS A 11 4.14 2.04 -7.20
CA CYS A 11 4.71 2.24 -5.88
C CYS A 11 4.85 3.73 -5.58
N GLY A 12 4.20 4.19 -4.50
CA GLY A 12 4.47 5.52 -3.97
C GLY A 12 5.88 5.54 -3.40
N THR A 13 6.76 6.36 -3.95
CA THR A 13 8.10 6.58 -3.40
C THR A 13 8.06 7.70 -2.39
N CYS A 14 8.84 7.57 -1.33
CA CYS A 14 8.98 8.63 -0.34
C CYS A 14 10.42 8.92 -0.03
N ASN A 15 10.72 10.17 0.24
CA ASN A 15 12.02 10.57 0.74
C ASN A 15 11.93 10.75 2.26
N PRO A 16 12.74 10.06 3.07
CA PRO A 16 12.74 10.23 4.52
C PRO A 16 13.27 11.60 4.97
N LEU A 17 13.85 12.41 4.05
CA LEU A 17 14.24 13.78 4.34
C LEU A 17 13.02 14.69 4.56
N SER A 18 13.06 15.46 5.65
CA SER A 18 11.98 16.39 6.00
C SER A 18 11.70 17.37 4.86
N GLY A 19 10.44 17.50 4.47
CA GLY A 19 9.99 18.36 3.36
C GLY A 19 10.00 17.71 1.97
N GLN A 20 10.55 16.50 1.81
CA GLN A 20 10.54 15.75 0.54
C GLN A 20 9.66 14.48 0.61
N ASN A 21 8.93 14.30 1.71
CA ASN A 21 8.02 13.18 1.84
C ASN A 21 6.71 13.47 1.10
N SER A 22 6.55 12.84 -0.06
CA SER A 22 5.32 12.93 -0.86
C SER A 22 4.17 12.05 -0.36
N CYS A 23 4.37 11.28 0.71
CA CYS A 23 3.31 10.50 1.33
C CYS A 23 2.27 11.41 2.00
N ASP A 24 1.02 10.95 2.08
CA ASP A 24 -0.01 11.63 2.85
C ASP A 24 0.23 11.50 4.37
N VAL A 25 -0.30 12.42 5.18
CA VAL A 25 -0.17 12.40 6.65
C VAL A 25 -0.75 11.13 7.31
N THR A 26 -1.72 10.51 6.65
CA THR A 26 -2.36 9.26 7.09
C THR A 26 -1.54 8.01 6.75
N THR A 27 -0.47 8.19 5.98
CA THR A 27 0.45 7.15 5.55
C THR A 27 1.79 7.28 6.25
N SER A 28 2.62 6.25 6.12
CA SER A 28 3.96 6.18 6.69
C SER A 28 4.95 5.82 5.61
N CYS A 29 6.09 6.51 5.62
CA CYS A 29 7.21 6.20 4.74
C CYS A 29 8.00 5.04 5.35
N ILE A 30 7.98 3.88 4.69
CA ILE A 30 8.64 2.67 5.16
C ILE A 30 9.80 2.29 4.25
N ASN A 31 10.91 1.84 4.84
CA ASN A 31 12.03 1.32 4.08
C ASN A 31 11.81 -0.17 3.81
N THR A 32 11.72 -0.55 2.54
CA THR A 32 11.56 -1.95 2.12
C THR A 32 12.89 -2.66 1.87
N GLY A 33 14.01 -2.02 2.21
CA GLY A 33 15.37 -2.47 1.95
C GLY A 33 15.89 -2.11 0.56
N LYS A 34 15.01 -2.06 -0.46
CA LYS A 34 15.36 -1.59 -1.82
C LYS A 34 15.07 -0.10 -2.02
N ALA A 35 13.92 0.35 -1.53
CA ALA A 35 13.47 1.73 -1.65
C ALA A 35 12.51 2.08 -0.52
N PHE A 36 12.27 3.37 -0.38
CA PHE A 36 11.30 3.92 0.57
C PHE A 36 9.95 4.04 -0.11
N HIS A 37 8.92 3.46 0.51
CA HIS A 37 7.57 3.41 -0.02
C HIS A 37 6.53 3.97 0.95
N CYS A 38 5.46 4.56 0.40
CA CYS A 38 4.30 4.96 1.17
C CYS A 38 3.42 3.75 1.48
N ALA A 39 3.17 3.52 2.77
CA ALA A 39 2.24 2.50 3.23
C ALA A 39 1.24 3.06 4.23
N CYS A 40 0.00 2.60 4.17
CA CYS A 40 -1.01 2.86 5.17
C CYS A 40 -0.58 2.31 6.53
N ARG A 41 -1.10 2.90 7.61
CA ARG A 41 -1.00 2.32 8.96
C ARG A 41 -1.66 0.94 9.00
N ALA A 42 -1.16 0.07 9.86
CA ALA A 42 -1.73 -1.26 10.07
C ALA A 42 -3.24 -1.17 10.38
N GLY A 43 -4.07 -1.91 9.63
CA GLY A 43 -5.53 -1.92 9.76
C GLY A 43 -6.25 -0.87 8.94
N TYR A 44 -5.51 -0.04 8.18
CA TYR A 44 -6.05 0.97 7.27
C TYR A 44 -5.70 0.67 5.82
N LYS A 45 -6.60 1.08 4.92
CA LYS A 45 -6.50 1.03 3.47
C LYS A 45 -6.86 2.39 2.85
N ALA A 46 -6.51 2.59 1.60
CA ALA A 46 -6.79 3.83 0.88
C ALA A 46 -8.28 4.00 0.55
N SER A 47 -8.97 2.89 0.29
CA SER A 47 -10.29 2.88 -0.30
C SER A 47 -11.03 1.58 0.01
N VAL A 48 -12.37 1.64 -0.05
CA VAL A 48 -13.24 0.47 0.05
C VAL A 48 -13.13 -0.46 -1.17
N ARG A 49 -12.57 0.03 -2.28
CA ARG A 49 -12.36 -0.74 -3.52
C ARG A 49 -11.10 -1.58 -3.41
N ASN A 50 -11.23 -2.77 -2.85
CA ASN A 50 -10.11 -3.69 -2.62
C ASN A 50 -9.37 -4.14 -3.90
N ASN A 51 -10.01 -4.05 -5.06
CA ASN A 51 -9.46 -4.45 -6.34
C ASN A 51 -8.79 -3.29 -7.12
N ASP A 52 -8.75 -2.08 -6.54
CA ASP A 52 -8.15 -0.90 -7.14
C ASP A 52 -6.63 -0.84 -6.85
N VAL A 53 -5.87 -1.56 -7.68
CA VAL A 53 -4.41 -1.68 -7.57
C VAL A 53 -3.65 -0.36 -7.74
N GLN A 54 -4.26 0.64 -8.38
CA GLN A 54 -3.66 1.95 -8.56
C GLN A 54 -3.78 2.79 -7.29
N SER A 55 -4.82 2.59 -6.48
CA SER A 55 -4.99 3.31 -5.21
C SER A 55 -4.38 2.55 -4.03
N GLN A 56 -4.44 1.22 -4.04
CA GLN A 56 -3.96 0.39 -2.94
C GLN A 56 -3.58 -1.03 -3.38
N PHE A 57 -2.56 -1.59 -2.74
CA PHE A 57 -2.15 -2.97 -2.96
C PHE A 57 -1.32 -3.46 -1.78
N ARG A 58 -1.18 -4.78 -1.65
CA ARG A 58 -0.22 -5.38 -0.71
C ARG A 58 0.97 -5.92 -1.48
N LEU A 59 2.13 -5.97 -0.83
CA LEU A 59 3.33 -6.54 -1.41
C LEU A 59 3.77 -7.76 -0.62
N ASN A 60 4.31 -8.76 -1.32
CA ASN A 60 4.87 -9.96 -0.71
C ASN A 60 6.27 -9.70 -0.14
N MET A 61 6.34 -8.88 0.92
CA MET A 61 7.61 -8.50 1.55
C MET A 61 7.66 -8.94 3.02
N PRO A 62 8.63 -9.77 3.42
CA PRO A 62 8.72 -10.26 4.79
C PRO A 62 8.75 -9.09 5.78
N ASN A 63 7.98 -9.21 6.86
CA ASN A 63 7.75 -8.18 7.90
C ASN A 63 6.85 -6.98 7.52
N TYR A 64 6.51 -6.77 6.24
CA TYR A 64 5.64 -5.67 5.79
C TYR A 64 4.42 -6.14 4.98
N GLU A 65 4.22 -7.46 4.89
CA GLU A 65 3.16 -8.10 4.11
C GLU A 65 1.76 -7.62 4.50
N PHE A 66 1.58 -7.22 5.76
CA PHE A 66 0.31 -6.78 6.35
C PHE A 66 -0.02 -5.31 6.10
N LEU A 67 0.95 -4.54 5.59
CA LEU A 67 0.75 -3.15 5.26
C LEU A 67 0.18 -3.01 3.85
N VAL A 68 -0.69 -2.03 3.68
CA VAL A 68 -1.24 -1.64 2.39
C VAL A 68 -0.38 -0.53 1.81
N PHE A 69 0.25 -0.80 0.68
CA PHE A 69 1.05 0.15 -0.09
C PHE A 69 0.16 0.99 -0.99
N VAL A 70 0.53 2.25 -1.12
CA VAL A 70 -0.25 3.25 -1.85
C VAL A 70 0.67 4.19 -2.64
N PRO A 71 0.17 4.86 -3.68
CA PRO A 71 0.89 5.95 -4.33
C PRO A 71 1.14 7.14 -3.42
N GLU A 72 2.00 8.05 -3.87
CA GLU A 72 2.18 9.36 -3.25
C GLU A 72 0.84 10.10 -3.10
N LYS A 73 0.70 10.91 -2.05
CA LYS A 73 -0.49 11.75 -1.77
C LYS A 73 -1.80 10.97 -1.69
N THR A 74 -1.74 9.66 -1.42
CA THR A 74 -2.94 8.82 -1.27
C THR A 74 -3.32 8.70 0.20
N VAL A 75 -4.58 9.01 0.49
CA VAL A 75 -5.12 9.04 1.87
C VAL A 75 -5.55 7.64 2.31
N CYS A 76 -5.08 7.19 3.48
CA CYS A 76 -5.45 5.92 4.12
C CYS A 76 -6.32 6.12 5.35
N ASN A 77 -7.55 6.61 5.15
CA ASN A 77 -8.54 6.80 6.22
C ASN A 77 -9.63 5.73 6.27
N THR A 78 -9.53 4.69 5.45
CA THR A 78 -10.53 3.62 5.42
C THR A 78 -10.04 2.45 6.26
N LEU A 79 -10.85 1.94 7.19
CA LEU A 79 -10.51 0.72 7.92
C LEU A 79 -10.61 -0.50 7.01
N CYS A 80 -9.74 -1.47 7.23
CA CYS A 80 -9.85 -2.79 6.62
C CYS A 80 -11.06 -3.55 7.16
N ASP A 81 -11.53 -4.56 6.42
CA ASP A 81 -12.71 -5.35 6.79
C ASP A 81 -12.54 -6.03 8.16
N ASN A 82 -11.30 -6.41 8.49
CA ASN A 82 -10.94 -6.88 9.82
C ASN A 82 -9.71 -6.14 10.37
N PRO A 83 -9.89 -4.97 11.01
CA PRO A 83 -8.79 -4.11 11.45
C PRO A 83 -8.07 -4.61 12.72
N TYR A 84 -8.64 -5.60 13.40
CA TYR A 84 -8.08 -6.23 14.61
C TYR A 84 -7.55 -7.65 14.35
N ALA A 85 -7.49 -8.05 13.09
CA ALA A 85 -6.94 -9.35 12.71
C ALA A 85 -5.47 -9.46 13.12
N ALA A 86 -4.98 -10.70 13.22
CA ALA A 86 -3.55 -10.96 13.30
C ALA A 86 -2.82 -10.33 12.10
N PRO A 87 -1.53 -9.97 12.22
CA PRO A 87 -0.79 -9.32 11.14
C PRO A 87 -0.90 -10.06 9.80
N ALA A 88 -0.85 -11.40 9.81
CA ALA A 88 -0.99 -12.22 8.61
C ALA A 88 -2.33 -11.99 7.85
N ASP A 89 -3.42 -11.74 8.58
CA ASP A 89 -4.78 -11.58 8.05
C ASP A 89 -5.24 -10.12 7.94
N LEU A 90 -4.42 -9.18 8.39
CA LEU A 90 -4.74 -7.76 8.34
C LEU A 90 -4.89 -7.29 6.89
N CYS A 91 -6.02 -6.66 6.56
CA CYS A 91 -6.31 -6.15 5.22
C CYS A 91 -6.19 -7.23 4.12
N ARG A 92 -6.53 -8.50 4.43
CA ARG A 92 -6.45 -9.65 3.49
C ARG A 92 -7.36 -9.52 2.28
N GLU A 93 -8.38 -8.67 2.35
CA GLU A 93 -9.22 -8.33 1.22
C GLU A 93 -8.45 -7.56 0.12
N VAL A 94 -7.38 -6.84 0.46
CA VAL A 94 -6.58 -6.08 -0.50
C VAL A 94 -5.66 -7.02 -1.28
N ARG A 95 -5.65 -6.87 -2.60
CA ARG A 95 -4.90 -7.77 -3.48
C ARG A 95 -3.38 -7.66 -3.25
N LYS A 96 -2.75 -8.81 -3.03
CA LYS A 96 -1.29 -8.94 -2.88
C LYS A 96 -0.61 -9.14 -4.24
N TYR A 97 0.49 -8.43 -4.44
CA TYR A 97 1.36 -8.50 -5.60
C TYR A 97 2.79 -8.85 -5.19
N ASP A 98 3.56 -9.39 -6.13
CA ASP A 98 4.97 -9.72 -5.88
C ASP A 98 5.87 -8.48 -6.00
N SER A 99 5.51 -7.56 -6.91
CA SER A 99 6.26 -6.33 -7.17
C SER A 99 5.35 -5.18 -7.59
N CYS A 100 5.89 -3.98 -7.54
CA CYS A 100 5.30 -2.75 -8.06
C CYS A 100 6.28 -2.05 -9.01
N VAL A 101 5.74 -1.22 -9.90
CA VAL A 101 6.51 -0.35 -10.78
C VAL A 101 6.64 1.02 -10.13
N VAL A 102 7.83 1.61 -10.22
CA VAL A 102 8.14 2.96 -9.75
C VAL A 102 7.98 3.94 -10.91
#